data_AF-A0A8T7C560-F1
#
_entry.id   AF-A0A8T7C560-F1
#
_cell.length_a   1.000
_cell.length_b   1.000
_cell.length_c   1.000
_cell.angle_alpha   90.00
_cell.angle_beta   90.00
_cell.angle_gamma   90.00
#
_symmetry.space_group_name_H-M   'P 1'
#
loop_
_entity.id
_entity.type
_entity.pdbx_description
1 polymer ?
#
loop_
_entity_poly.entity_id
_entity_poly.type
_entity_poly.pdbx_seq_one_letter_code
_entity_poly.pdbx_strand_id
1 'polypeptide(L)'
;MAKAKPAGAERLGRTMYLFRSSTNSKDCMISAHGGYIFENRTFKVPANTTINFYSDHGAVLNDPGIGTFAKDASKAKPRESITAGKNCRNYLLSKYQGAHAGADGKSVRETYQQVAQAVSNRDLIRTKKFERLMASDSKTQIARLNDLMSDWGGSILTIRNRWNILTGVPLRDAVRAAQKADPAIRVFHCVFCRSNMLAAESPDQDVQFEY
;
A
#
# COMPACT_ATOMS: atom_id res chain seq x y z
N MET A 1 -21.71 3.12 -18.65
CA MET A 1 -20.94 4.37 -18.51
C MET A 1 -19.61 4.09 -17.82
N ALA A 2 -18.49 4.56 -18.38
CA ALA A 2 -17.19 4.42 -17.70
C ALA A 2 -17.20 5.31 -16.44
N LYS A 3 -16.95 4.72 -15.25
CA LYS A 3 -16.83 5.51 -14.02
C LYS A 3 -15.70 6.52 -14.18
N ALA A 4 -15.97 7.79 -13.86
CA ALA A 4 -15.00 8.87 -13.93
C ALA A 4 -13.72 8.51 -13.14
N LYS A 5 -12.58 8.98 -13.63
CA LYS A 5 -11.30 8.85 -12.92
C LYS A 5 -11.40 9.58 -11.58
N PRO A 6 -11.04 8.95 -10.45
CA PRO A 6 -11.01 9.64 -9.16
C PRO A 6 -10.09 10.86 -9.20
N ALA A 7 -10.43 11.90 -8.44
CA ALA A 7 -9.56 13.06 -8.25
C ALA A 7 -8.20 12.62 -7.66
N GLY A 8 -7.10 13.23 -8.12
CA GLY A 8 -5.75 12.89 -7.68
C GLY A 8 -5.21 11.54 -8.18
N ALA A 9 -6.01 10.74 -8.90
CA ALA A 9 -5.56 9.46 -9.44
C ALA A 9 -4.94 9.61 -10.84
N GLU A 10 -3.83 8.93 -11.05
CA GLU A 10 -3.30 8.57 -12.35
C GLU A 10 -3.74 7.15 -12.72
N ARG A 11 -4.25 6.97 -13.94
CA ARG A 11 -4.66 5.66 -14.43
C ARG A 11 -3.45 4.88 -14.93
N LEU A 12 -3.13 3.77 -14.28
CA LEU A 12 -2.06 2.87 -14.73
C LEU A 12 -2.68 1.68 -15.46
N GLY A 13 -2.60 1.70 -16.79
CA GLY A 13 -3.21 0.70 -17.65
C GLY A 13 -4.73 0.58 -17.45
N ARG A 14 -5.24 -0.64 -17.51
CA ARG A 14 -6.70 -0.89 -17.40
C ARG A 14 -7.17 -1.06 -15.96
N THR A 15 -6.30 -1.48 -15.06
CA THR A 15 -6.68 -2.13 -13.80
C THR A 15 -6.17 -1.42 -12.56
N MET A 16 -5.43 -0.32 -12.65
CA MET A 16 -4.81 0.32 -11.48
C MET A 16 -5.03 1.84 -11.45
N TYR A 17 -4.98 2.39 -10.24
CA TYR A 17 -4.83 3.83 -10.00
C TYR A 17 -3.65 4.07 -9.07
N LEU A 18 -2.80 5.04 -9.43
CA LEU A 18 -1.75 5.57 -8.58
C LEU A 18 -2.16 6.95 -8.08
N PHE A 19 -2.21 7.11 -6.76
CA PHE A 19 -2.34 8.40 -6.10
C PHE A 19 -0.95 8.82 -5.69
N ARG A 20 -0.34 9.70 -6.48
CA ARG A 20 1.06 10.06 -6.32
C ARG A 20 1.22 11.08 -5.18
N SER A 21 2.18 10.83 -4.29
CA SER A 21 2.64 11.87 -3.35
C SER A 21 3.34 12.99 -4.12
N SER A 22 3.16 14.22 -3.68
CA SER A 22 3.89 15.40 -4.14
C SER A 22 5.25 15.56 -3.45
N THR A 23 5.60 14.69 -2.49
CA THR A 23 6.88 14.73 -1.79
C THR A 23 7.95 13.89 -2.49
N ASN A 24 9.19 13.96 -2.01
CA ASN A 24 10.31 13.13 -2.47
C ASN A 24 10.34 11.71 -1.84
N SER A 25 9.24 11.26 -1.23
CA SER A 25 9.17 9.91 -0.65
C SER A 25 9.36 8.85 -1.74
N LYS A 26 10.06 7.77 -1.36
CA LYS A 26 10.28 6.60 -2.20
C LYS A 26 9.27 5.49 -1.92
N ASP A 27 8.36 5.72 -0.99
CA ASP A 27 7.40 4.75 -0.50
C ASP A 27 6.18 4.69 -1.41
N CYS A 28 5.67 3.49 -1.61
CA CYS A 28 4.41 3.24 -2.27
C CYS A 28 3.63 2.17 -1.50
N MET A 29 2.49 2.54 -0.94
CA MET A 29 1.58 1.56 -0.34
C MET A 29 0.71 0.92 -1.43
N ILE A 30 0.56 -0.39 -1.40
CA ILE A 30 -0.40 -1.12 -2.21
C ILE A 30 -1.62 -1.42 -1.35
N SER A 31 -2.72 -0.68 -1.57
CA SER A 31 -4.02 -0.94 -0.93
C SER A 31 -4.90 -1.78 -1.87
N ALA A 32 -5.00 -3.07 -1.55
CA ALA A 32 -5.69 -4.06 -2.35
C ALA A 32 -6.11 -5.26 -1.50
N HIS A 33 -6.96 -6.14 -2.04
CA HIS A 33 -6.94 -7.52 -1.60
C HIS A 33 -5.77 -8.23 -2.26
N GLY A 34 -5.19 -9.21 -1.58
CA GLY A 34 -4.09 -10.01 -2.06
C GLY A 34 -4.26 -11.46 -1.64
N GLY A 35 -3.59 -12.35 -2.36
CA GLY A 35 -3.53 -13.76 -2.02
C GLY A 35 -2.86 -14.55 -3.14
N TYR A 36 -2.86 -15.87 -3.01
CA TYR A 36 -2.31 -16.77 -4.01
C TYR A 36 -3.28 -17.91 -4.31
N ILE A 37 -3.18 -18.47 -5.50
CA ILE A 37 -3.82 -19.73 -5.89
C ILE A 37 -2.76 -20.84 -5.87
N PHE A 38 -3.16 -22.10 -6.09
CA PHE A 38 -2.32 -23.30 -5.99
C PHE A 38 -0.89 -23.21 -6.57
N GLU A 39 -0.64 -22.34 -7.55
CA GLU A 39 0.69 -22.15 -8.13
C GLU A 39 1.64 -21.26 -7.29
N ASN A 40 2.88 -21.72 -7.17
CA ASN A 40 3.99 -20.98 -6.55
C ASN A 40 4.71 -20.05 -7.55
N ARG A 41 3.95 -19.17 -8.20
CA ARG A 41 4.55 -18.18 -9.12
C ARG A 41 5.38 -17.18 -8.31
N THR A 42 6.64 -16.99 -8.70
CA THR A 42 7.53 -15.98 -8.12
C THR A 42 8.02 -15.00 -9.19
N PHE A 43 8.57 -13.88 -8.76
CA PHE A 43 9.29 -12.94 -9.62
C PHE A 43 10.52 -12.41 -8.90
N LYS A 44 11.52 -11.97 -9.67
CA LYS A 44 12.69 -11.28 -9.14
C LYS A 44 12.32 -9.85 -8.77
N VAL A 45 12.58 -9.45 -7.52
CA VAL A 45 12.40 -8.06 -7.09
C VAL A 45 13.33 -7.16 -7.91
N PRO A 46 12.83 -6.07 -8.53
CA PRO A 46 13.65 -5.19 -9.35
C PRO A 46 14.83 -4.57 -8.60
N ALA A 47 15.82 -4.09 -9.35
CA ALA A 47 16.96 -3.38 -8.77
C ALA A 47 16.50 -2.18 -7.91
N ASN A 48 17.25 -1.89 -6.84
CA ASN A 48 16.96 -0.81 -5.90
C ASN A 48 15.53 -0.85 -5.31
N THR A 49 14.90 -2.01 -5.25
CA THR A 49 13.51 -2.15 -4.79
C THR A 49 13.44 -3.04 -3.54
N THR A 50 12.59 -2.64 -2.60
CA THR A 50 12.22 -3.43 -1.43
C THR A 50 10.71 -3.62 -1.40
N ILE A 51 10.27 -4.84 -1.09
CA ILE A 51 8.86 -5.17 -0.87
C ILE A 51 8.69 -5.59 0.58
N ASN A 52 7.92 -4.83 1.33
CA ASN A 52 7.59 -5.07 2.73
C ASN A 52 6.20 -5.67 2.84
N PHE A 53 6.08 -6.81 3.50
CA PHE A 53 4.83 -7.46 3.84
C PHE A 53 4.55 -7.28 5.32
N TYR A 54 3.31 -6.92 5.64
CA TYR A 54 2.84 -6.74 7.02
C TYR A 54 2.02 -7.92 7.54
N SER A 55 1.80 -8.93 6.71
CA SER A 55 1.22 -10.22 7.07
C SER A 55 2.21 -11.35 6.77
N ASP A 56 2.09 -12.45 7.51
CA ASP A 56 2.81 -13.68 7.22
C ASP A 56 2.25 -14.36 5.97
N HIS A 57 3.08 -15.13 5.26
CA HIS A 57 2.58 -15.93 4.15
C HIS A 57 1.57 -16.96 4.65
N GLY A 58 0.42 -17.07 3.97
CA GLY A 58 -0.66 -17.97 4.37
C GLY A 58 -1.68 -17.29 5.27
N ALA A 59 -1.36 -16.15 5.89
CA ALA A 59 -2.24 -15.46 6.82
C ALA A 59 -3.19 -14.48 6.11
N VAL A 60 -4.35 -14.30 6.73
CA VAL A 60 -5.24 -13.16 6.49
C VAL A 60 -4.65 -11.96 7.24
N LEU A 61 -4.74 -10.78 6.64
CA LEU A 61 -4.39 -9.54 7.33
C LEU A 61 -5.67 -8.92 7.86
N ASN A 62 -5.72 -8.60 9.15
CA ASN A 62 -6.72 -7.66 9.65
C ASN A 62 -6.37 -6.27 9.12
N ASP A 63 -7.10 -5.83 8.10
CA ASP A 63 -6.74 -4.62 7.37
C ASP A 63 -6.98 -3.38 8.26
N PRO A 64 -5.92 -2.64 8.64
CA PRO A 64 -6.05 -1.44 9.45
C PRO A 64 -6.77 -0.30 8.68
N GLY A 65 -6.93 -0.44 7.36
CA GLY A 65 -7.39 0.59 6.44
C GLY A 65 -6.31 1.64 6.19
N ILE A 66 -6.39 2.34 5.04
CA ILE A 66 -5.39 3.36 4.68
C ILE A 66 -5.27 4.44 5.77
N GLY A 67 -6.36 4.82 6.45
CA GLY A 67 -6.30 5.88 7.45
C GLY A 67 -5.41 5.54 8.64
N THR A 68 -5.54 4.32 9.17
CA THR A 68 -4.77 3.84 10.33
C THR A 68 -3.36 3.48 9.90
N PHE A 69 -3.19 2.75 8.78
CA PHE A 69 -1.84 2.47 8.27
C PHE A 69 -1.12 3.78 7.96
N ALA A 70 -1.75 4.72 7.26
CA ALA A 70 -1.12 5.99 6.96
C ALA A 70 -0.63 6.67 8.23
N LYS A 71 -1.39 6.65 9.34
CA LYS A 71 -1.02 7.25 10.65
C LYS A 71 0.11 6.50 11.35
N ASP A 72 0.04 5.18 11.41
CA ASP A 72 0.93 4.34 12.24
C ASP A 72 1.98 3.56 11.44
N ALA A 73 2.12 3.81 10.14
CA ALA A 73 3.10 3.16 9.27
C ALA A 73 4.54 3.32 9.76
N SER A 74 4.85 4.43 10.45
CA SER A 74 6.16 4.66 11.08
C SER A 74 6.47 3.70 12.23
N LYS A 75 5.43 3.12 12.84
CA LYS A 75 5.51 2.13 13.93
C LYS A 75 5.36 0.70 13.43
N ALA A 76 4.72 0.52 12.28
CA ALA A 76 4.47 -0.80 11.71
C ALA A 76 5.80 -1.46 11.26
N LYS A 77 6.12 -2.60 11.87
CA LYS A 77 7.26 -3.42 11.46
C LYS A 77 6.83 -4.43 10.39
N PRO A 78 7.48 -4.47 9.22
CA PRO A 78 7.24 -5.54 8.26
C PRO A 78 7.51 -6.91 8.89
N ARG A 79 6.63 -7.87 8.64
CA ARG A 79 6.85 -9.29 8.96
C ARG A 79 7.89 -9.91 8.02
N GLU A 80 7.94 -9.43 6.78
CA GLU A 80 8.93 -9.86 5.79
C GLU A 80 9.33 -8.69 4.88
N SER A 81 10.63 -8.57 4.61
CA SER A 81 11.17 -7.62 3.63
C SER A 81 11.98 -8.37 2.59
N ILE A 82 11.54 -8.29 1.33
CA ILE A 82 12.22 -8.91 0.18
C ILE A 82 12.89 -7.82 -0.64
N THR A 83 14.22 -7.89 -0.72
CA THR A 83 15.06 -6.90 -1.42
C THR A 83 15.41 -7.31 -2.84
N ALA A 84 15.95 -6.37 -3.61
CA ALA A 84 16.38 -6.54 -5.00
C ALA A 84 17.08 -7.88 -5.29
N GLY A 85 16.72 -8.51 -6.42
CA GLY A 85 17.32 -9.76 -6.89
C GLY A 85 16.83 -11.03 -6.18
N LYS A 86 16.17 -10.90 -5.02
CA LYS A 86 15.53 -12.05 -4.34
C LYS A 86 14.22 -12.43 -5.03
N ASN A 87 13.81 -13.68 -4.83
CA ASN A 87 12.53 -14.17 -5.31
C ASN A 87 11.41 -13.70 -4.36
N CYS A 88 10.39 -13.06 -4.92
CA CYS A 88 9.16 -12.70 -4.22
C CYS A 88 8.01 -13.49 -4.82
N ARG A 89 7.08 -13.97 -3.98
CA ARG A 89 5.85 -14.59 -4.50
C ARG A 89 5.01 -13.55 -5.24
N ASN A 90 4.45 -13.95 -6.37
CA ASN A 90 3.69 -13.08 -7.25
C ASN A 90 2.20 -13.15 -6.89
N TYR A 91 1.84 -12.53 -5.78
CA TYR A 91 0.44 -12.48 -5.30
C TYR A 91 -0.48 -11.86 -6.35
N LEU A 92 -1.72 -12.35 -6.40
CA LEU A 92 -2.76 -11.80 -7.27
C LEU A 92 -3.54 -10.76 -6.48
N LEU A 93 -3.61 -9.56 -7.03
CA LEU A 93 -4.21 -8.40 -6.39
C LEU A 93 -5.58 -8.10 -7.00
N SER A 94 -6.55 -7.76 -6.16
CA SER A 94 -7.89 -7.37 -6.60
C SER A 94 -8.40 -6.14 -5.86
N LYS A 95 -9.44 -5.51 -6.41
CA LYS A 95 -9.98 -4.26 -5.88
C LYS A 95 -10.48 -4.43 -4.45
N TYR A 96 -9.92 -3.61 -3.57
CA TYR A 96 -10.40 -3.44 -2.20
C TYR A 96 -11.52 -2.39 -2.09
N GLN A 97 -11.39 -1.26 -2.80
CA GLN A 97 -12.27 -0.10 -2.61
C GLN A 97 -13.72 -0.34 -3.11
N GLY A 98 -14.72 0.10 -2.36
CA GLY A 98 -16.16 -0.12 -2.61
C GLY A 98 -16.98 1.18 -2.70
N ALA A 99 -18.09 1.17 -3.44
CA ALA A 99 -19.03 2.31 -3.56
C ALA A 99 -20.46 1.99 -3.11
N HIS A 100 -20.73 0.74 -2.71
CA HIS A 100 -22.01 0.36 -2.09
C HIS A 100 -21.73 0.26 -0.60
N ALA A 101 -22.23 1.26 0.09
CA ALA A 101 -22.05 1.51 1.50
C ALA A 101 -22.84 0.52 2.35
N GLY A 102 -22.37 0.29 3.58
CA GLY A 102 -23.18 0.44 4.78
C GLY A 102 -24.66 0.09 4.71
N ALA A 103 -25.02 -1.09 4.23
CA ALA A 103 -26.32 -1.65 4.54
C ALA A 103 -26.45 -1.92 6.06
N ASP A 104 -25.33 -1.96 6.78
CA ASP A 104 -25.25 -2.22 8.23
C ASP A 104 -24.88 -0.99 9.09
N GLY A 105 -24.46 0.14 8.48
CA GLY A 105 -23.99 1.34 9.17
C GLY A 105 -22.74 1.18 10.06
N LYS A 106 -22.06 0.02 10.02
CA LYS A 106 -21.02 -0.35 11.00
C LYS A 106 -19.63 -0.57 10.43
N SER A 107 -19.51 -0.89 9.14
CA SER A 107 -18.22 -1.19 8.52
C SER A 107 -17.67 -0.01 7.71
N VAL A 108 -16.57 0.59 8.18
CA VAL A 108 -15.82 1.63 7.45
C VAL A 108 -15.11 0.94 6.28
N ARG A 109 -15.57 1.16 5.04
CA ARG A 109 -14.86 0.69 3.84
C ARG A 109 -14.27 1.86 3.05
N GLU A 110 -13.06 1.64 2.55
CA GLU A 110 -12.22 2.63 1.90
C GLU A 110 -12.69 3.00 0.48
N THR A 111 -12.79 4.31 0.23
CA THR A 111 -13.13 4.91 -1.06
C THR A 111 -11.90 5.54 -1.72
N TYR A 112 -11.93 5.73 -3.04
CA TYR A 112 -10.87 6.46 -3.73
C TYR A 112 -10.71 7.91 -3.26
N GLN A 113 -11.79 8.53 -2.78
CA GLN A 113 -11.71 9.87 -2.20
C GLN A 113 -10.92 9.85 -0.88
N GLN A 114 -11.15 8.86 -0.02
CA GLN A 114 -10.37 8.68 1.21
C GLN A 114 -8.90 8.37 0.90
N VAL A 115 -8.62 7.61 -0.16
CA VAL A 115 -7.23 7.37 -0.61
C VAL A 115 -6.56 8.68 -1.03
N ALA A 116 -7.23 9.49 -1.86
CA ALA A 116 -6.70 10.79 -2.28
C ALA A 116 -6.48 11.73 -1.09
N GLN A 117 -7.46 11.79 -0.17
CA GLN A 117 -7.34 12.59 1.05
C GLN A 117 -6.19 12.13 1.95
N ALA A 118 -5.97 10.81 2.06
CA ALA A 118 -4.86 10.27 2.85
C ALA A 118 -3.50 10.71 2.30
N VAL A 119 -3.30 10.65 0.97
CA VAL A 119 -2.08 11.14 0.32
C VAL A 119 -1.91 12.64 0.54
N SER A 120 -2.93 13.45 0.22
CA SER A 120 -2.86 14.90 0.34
C SER A 120 -2.61 15.36 1.79
N ASN A 121 -3.26 14.73 2.77
CA ASN A 121 -3.05 15.05 4.18
C ASN A 121 -1.62 14.70 4.62
N ARG A 122 -1.08 13.57 4.15
CA ARG A 122 0.29 13.16 4.46
C ARG A 122 1.33 14.08 3.83
N ASP A 123 1.11 14.50 2.59
CA ASP A 123 1.96 15.50 1.93
C ASP A 123 1.98 16.81 2.72
N LEU A 124 0.80 17.30 3.12
CA LEU A 124 0.67 18.53 3.92
C LEU A 124 1.41 18.42 5.26
N ILE A 125 1.29 17.28 5.95
CA ILE A 125 1.99 17.05 7.22
C ILE A 125 3.50 17.06 7.03
N ARG A 126 4.01 16.37 5.99
CA ARG A 126 5.45 16.33 5.69
C ARG A 126 6.00 17.69 5.30
N THR A 127 5.30 18.45 4.48
CA THR A 127 5.71 19.82 4.12
C THR A 127 5.81 20.69 5.37
N LYS A 128 4.82 20.66 6.26
CA LYS A 128 4.87 21.41 7.53
C LYS A 128 6.01 20.96 8.44
N LYS A 129 6.30 19.65 8.51
CA LYS A 129 7.44 19.13 9.28
C LYS A 129 8.77 19.61 8.69
N PHE A 130 8.89 19.62 7.37
CA PHE A 130 10.07 20.13 6.67
C PHE A 130 10.26 21.64 6.88
N GLU A 131 9.20 22.45 6.78
CA GLU A 131 9.25 23.89 7.08
C GLU A 131 9.72 24.14 8.53
N ARG A 132 9.19 23.39 9.49
CA ARG A 132 9.65 23.47 10.89
C ARG A 132 11.10 23.08 11.03
N LEU A 133 11.57 22.03 10.34
CA LEU A 133 12.97 21.62 10.32
C LEU A 133 13.86 22.77 9.82
N MET A 134 13.49 23.40 8.71
CA MET A 134 14.23 24.53 8.12
C MET A 134 14.26 25.76 9.04
N ALA A 135 13.22 25.97 9.85
CA ALA A 135 13.16 27.03 10.85
C ALA A 135 13.82 26.69 12.21
N SER A 136 14.42 25.50 12.34
CA SER A 136 15.00 25.02 13.61
C SER A 136 16.46 25.43 13.78
N ASP A 137 16.88 25.61 15.04
CA ASP A 137 18.30 25.64 15.38
C ASP A 137 18.99 24.31 15.06
N SER A 138 20.31 24.35 14.90
CA SER A 138 21.12 23.19 14.52
C SER A 138 21.06 22.04 15.54
N LYS A 139 20.79 22.33 16.82
CA LYS A 139 20.71 21.31 17.88
C LYS A 139 19.44 20.46 17.79
N THR A 140 18.34 21.05 17.34
CA THR A 140 17.04 20.36 17.21
C THR A 140 16.78 19.79 15.81
N GLN A 141 17.60 20.16 14.82
CA GLN A 141 17.49 19.66 13.44
C GLN A 141 17.58 18.14 13.34
N ILE A 142 18.49 17.47 14.08
CA ILE A 142 18.65 16.01 13.99
C ILE A 142 17.37 15.28 14.43
N ALA A 143 16.79 15.69 15.56
CA ALA A 143 15.56 15.07 16.07
C ALA A 143 14.37 15.29 15.11
N ARG A 144 14.25 16.49 14.55
CA ARG A 144 13.19 16.83 13.57
C ARG A 144 13.40 16.15 12.22
N LEU A 145 14.65 15.97 11.81
CA LEU A 145 14.99 15.20 10.60
C LEU A 145 14.57 13.74 10.78
N ASN A 146 14.87 13.13 11.94
CA ASN A 146 14.45 11.76 12.24
C ASN A 146 12.92 11.62 12.26
N ASP A 147 12.19 12.58 12.83
CA ASP A 147 10.72 12.60 12.79
C ASP A 147 10.15 12.77 11.37
N LEU A 148 10.81 13.56 10.53
CA LEU A 148 10.43 13.68 9.11
C LEU A 148 10.76 12.40 8.32
N MET A 149 11.84 11.71 8.65
CA MET A 149 12.28 10.48 7.97
C MET A 149 11.48 9.25 8.39
N SER A 150 10.97 9.21 9.62
CA SER A 150 10.15 8.10 10.12
C SER A 150 8.72 8.14 9.60
N ASP A 151 8.21 9.33 9.25
CA ASP A 151 6.86 9.50 8.75
C ASP A 151 6.69 8.93 7.33
N TRP A 152 5.74 8.00 7.20
CA TRP A 152 5.31 7.53 5.89
C TRP A 152 4.72 8.68 5.07
N GLY A 153 5.27 8.89 3.88
CA GLY A 153 4.96 9.99 2.96
C GLY A 153 4.68 9.56 1.53
N GLY A 154 4.29 8.31 1.34
CA GLY A 154 4.37 7.64 0.05
C GLY A 154 3.15 7.81 -0.84
N SER A 155 3.34 7.45 -2.10
CA SER A 155 2.25 7.24 -3.05
C SER A 155 1.38 6.05 -2.63
N ILE A 156 0.13 5.98 -3.11
CA ILE A 156 -0.75 4.83 -2.90
C ILE A 156 -1.16 4.24 -4.25
N LEU A 157 -0.91 2.95 -4.44
CA LEU A 157 -1.38 2.16 -5.56
C LEU A 157 -2.63 1.38 -5.16
N THR A 158 -3.67 1.45 -5.99
CA THR A 158 -4.92 0.71 -5.80
C THR A 158 -5.28 -0.11 -7.03
N ILE A 159 -6.03 -1.19 -6.83
CA ILE A 159 -6.54 -2.04 -7.91
C ILE A 159 -8.00 -1.69 -8.22
N ARG A 160 -8.35 -1.62 -9.50
CA ARG A 160 -9.67 -1.24 -10.01
C ARG A 160 -10.57 -2.42 -10.36
N ASN A 161 -9.98 -3.58 -10.67
CA ASN A 161 -10.75 -4.73 -11.16
C ASN A 161 -11.44 -5.47 -10.01
N ARG A 162 -12.76 -5.67 -10.10
CA ARG A 162 -13.54 -6.39 -9.08
C ARG A 162 -13.50 -7.89 -9.33
N TRP A 163 -13.23 -8.65 -8.25
CA TRP A 163 -13.70 -10.02 -8.00
C TRP A 163 -13.64 -11.00 -9.18
N ASN A 164 -12.50 -11.07 -9.86
CA ASN A 164 -12.14 -12.32 -10.51
C ASN A 164 -10.68 -12.62 -10.16
N ILE A 165 -10.53 -13.41 -9.10
CA ILE A 165 -9.26 -13.88 -8.52
C ILE A 165 -8.38 -14.55 -9.59
N LEU A 166 -9.00 -15.17 -10.60
CA LEU A 166 -8.31 -15.78 -11.74
C LEU A 166 -7.72 -14.75 -12.72
N THR A 167 -8.18 -13.49 -12.66
CA THR A 167 -7.72 -12.35 -13.48
C THR A 167 -7.16 -11.20 -12.64
N GLY A 168 -6.75 -11.50 -11.39
CA GLY A 168 -6.13 -10.52 -10.51
C GLY A 168 -4.86 -9.93 -11.13
N VAL A 169 -4.49 -8.72 -10.70
CA VAL A 169 -3.26 -8.07 -11.15
C VAL A 169 -2.08 -8.74 -10.42
N PRO A 170 -1.12 -9.36 -11.10
CA PRO A 170 0.04 -9.91 -10.42
C PRO A 170 0.85 -8.80 -9.74
N LEU A 171 1.35 -9.03 -8.52
CA LEU A 171 2.16 -8.09 -7.75
C LEU A 171 3.35 -7.56 -8.56
N ARG A 172 4.00 -8.43 -9.35
CA ARG A 172 5.06 -8.05 -10.28
C ARG A 172 4.63 -6.92 -11.21
N ASP A 173 3.43 -7.03 -11.77
CA ASP A 173 2.94 -6.09 -12.78
C ASP A 173 2.48 -4.78 -12.11
N ALA A 174 1.95 -4.87 -10.88
CA ALA A 174 1.67 -3.70 -10.04
C ALA A 174 2.94 -2.90 -9.71
N VAL A 175 3.99 -3.58 -9.23
CA VAL A 175 5.31 -2.98 -8.94
C VAL A 175 5.88 -2.31 -10.20
N ARG A 176 5.90 -3.04 -11.33
CA ARG A 176 6.40 -2.51 -12.61
C ARG A 176 5.62 -1.29 -13.09
N ALA A 177 4.29 -1.33 -13.00
CA ALA A 177 3.45 -0.22 -13.44
C ALA A 177 3.68 1.04 -12.59
N ALA A 178 3.76 0.87 -11.26
CA ALA A 178 4.04 1.97 -10.34
C ALA A 178 5.42 2.60 -10.61
N GLN A 179 6.47 1.79 -10.74
CA GLN A 179 7.83 2.30 -11.01
C GLN A 179 7.97 2.91 -12.41
N LYS A 180 7.20 2.43 -13.39
CA LYS A 180 7.16 3.05 -14.73
C LYS A 180 6.53 4.43 -14.67
N ALA A 181 5.48 4.59 -13.87
CA ALA A 181 4.79 5.88 -13.72
C ALA A 181 5.59 6.86 -12.87
N ASP A 182 6.20 6.36 -11.80
CA ASP A 182 7.04 7.12 -10.88
C ASP A 182 8.35 6.34 -10.61
N PRO A 183 9.40 6.66 -11.39
CA PRO A 183 10.70 6.05 -11.21
C PRO A 183 11.41 6.43 -9.92
N ALA A 184 10.85 7.26 -9.02
CA ALA A 184 11.43 7.51 -7.70
C ALA A 184 10.99 6.46 -6.66
N ILE A 185 9.92 5.69 -6.92
CA ILE A 185 9.43 4.66 -6.01
C ILE A 185 10.45 3.51 -5.90
N ARG A 186 10.82 3.19 -4.65
CA ARG A 186 11.80 2.14 -4.30
C ARG A 186 11.29 1.19 -3.22
N VAL A 187 10.34 1.61 -2.40
CA VAL A 187 9.85 0.81 -1.27
C VAL A 187 8.36 0.56 -1.45
N PHE A 188 7.96 -0.70 -1.55
CA PHE A 188 6.55 -1.09 -1.63
C PHE A 188 6.09 -1.63 -0.28
N HIS A 189 4.99 -1.08 0.22
CA HIS A 189 4.32 -1.52 1.45
C HIS A 189 3.06 -2.29 1.08
N CYS A 190 3.10 -3.61 1.24
CA CYS A 190 2.01 -4.52 0.91
C CYS A 190 1.08 -4.69 2.11
N VAL A 191 -0.02 -3.93 2.10
CA VAL A 191 -1.07 -3.97 3.13
C VAL A 191 -2.23 -4.79 2.58
N PHE A 192 -2.02 -6.11 2.49
CA PHE A 192 -3.02 -7.06 1.99
C PHE A 192 -2.80 -8.47 2.55
N CYS A 193 -3.82 -9.33 2.43
CA CYS A 193 -3.74 -10.74 2.83
C CYS A 193 -2.75 -11.52 1.96
N ARG A 194 -2.12 -12.55 2.53
CA ARG A 194 -1.20 -13.43 1.80
C ARG A 194 -1.66 -14.88 1.85
N SER A 195 -2.95 -15.12 2.03
CA SER A 195 -3.59 -16.42 2.16
C SER A 195 -3.92 -17.08 0.82
N ASN A 196 -4.21 -18.38 0.88
CA ASN A 196 -4.70 -19.13 -0.27
C ASN A 196 -6.15 -18.72 -0.55
N MET A 197 -6.40 -18.23 -1.77
CA MET A 197 -7.71 -17.71 -2.16
C MET A 197 -8.71 -18.80 -2.59
N LEU A 198 -8.30 -20.06 -2.64
CA LEU A 198 -9.14 -21.21 -3.02
C LEU A 198 -9.33 -22.24 -1.89
N ALA A 199 -8.66 -22.06 -0.76
CA ALA A 199 -8.90 -22.92 0.40
C ALA A 199 -10.26 -22.54 1.01
N ALA A 200 -11.16 -23.53 1.13
CA ALA A 200 -12.36 -23.37 1.94
C ALA A 200 -11.96 -22.96 3.37
N GLU A 201 -12.75 -22.07 3.97
CA GLU A 201 -12.52 -21.47 5.27
C GLU A 201 -11.96 -22.48 6.30
N SER A 202 -10.77 -22.19 6.84
CA SER A 202 -10.37 -22.71 8.15
C SER A 202 -10.51 -21.57 9.17
N PRO A 203 -10.98 -21.85 10.39
CA PRO A 203 -11.41 -20.79 11.32
C PRO A 203 -10.24 -19.91 11.76
N ASP A 204 -10.55 -18.62 11.84
CA ASP A 204 -9.87 -17.53 12.56
C ASP A 204 -8.54 -17.88 13.25
N GLN A 205 -7.45 -17.44 12.61
CA GLN A 205 -6.28 -16.97 13.34
C GLN A 205 -6.18 -15.46 13.13
N ASP A 206 -6.89 -14.73 13.99
CA ASP A 206 -6.74 -13.28 14.15
C ASP A 206 -5.30 -12.97 14.56
N VAL A 207 -4.49 -12.53 13.61
CA VAL A 207 -3.17 -11.97 13.91
C VAL A 207 -3.38 -10.53 14.40
N GLN A 208 -3.34 -10.37 15.72
CA GLN A 208 -3.33 -9.07 16.39
C GLN A 208 -2.03 -8.31 16.08
N PHE A 209 -2.13 -6.97 15.98
CA PHE A 209 -0.96 -6.11 15.95
C PHE A 209 -0.26 -6.17 17.31
N GLU A 210 0.98 -6.66 17.35
CA GLU A 210 1.86 -6.39 18.49
C GLU A 210 2.43 -4.98 18.30
N TYR A 211 1.98 -4.06 19.14
CA TYR A 211 2.47 -2.68 19.24
C TYR A 211 3.77 -2.62 20.04
#